data_AF-A0A524GPG6-F1
#
_entry.id   AF-A0A524GPG6-F1
#
_cell.length_a   1.000
_cell.length_b   1.000
_cell.length_c   1.000
_cell.angle_alpha   90.00
_cell.angle_beta   90.00
_cell.angle_gamma   90.00
#
_symmetry.space_group_name_H-M   'P 1'
#
loop_
_entity.id
_entity.type
_entity.pdbx_description
1 polymer ?
#
loop_
_entity_poly.entity_id
_entity_poly.type
_entity_poly.pdbx_seq_one_letter_code
_entity_poly.pdbx_strand_id
1 'polypeptide(L)'
;MGRSRALQTLSKMLTYALARRPDEFGLVPDADGYVKIKDLLKALHEDEGLRYVNRSHLAEIILSVPEAPIEISENRIRARNRETLAPTTATEALPKVLFTAIRRRAYAVVFERGVRAAEPARIVMTASREDAERLGKRIDPEPVILT
;
A
#
# COMPACT_ATOMS: atom_id res chain seq x y z
N MET A 1 0.29 -27.46 -14.56
CA MET A 1 1.57 -26.87 -14.09
C MET A 1 1.57 -25.34 -14.01
N GLY A 2 0.96 -24.58 -14.94
CA GLY A 2 1.02 -23.11 -14.94
C GLY A 2 0.35 -22.38 -13.75
N ARG A 3 -0.80 -22.86 -13.28
CA ARG A 3 -1.59 -22.21 -12.21
C ARG A 3 -0.88 -22.21 -10.84
N SER A 4 -0.24 -23.32 -10.48
CA SER A 4 0.55 -23.42 -9.25
C SER A 4 1.73 -22.44 -9.24
N ARG A 5 2.42 -22.27 -10.38
CA ARG A 5 3.51 -21.30 -10.52
C ARG A 5 3.04 -19.86 -10.38
N ALA A 6 1.88 -19.51 -10.96
CA ALA A 6 1.30 -18.17 -10.81
C ALA A 6 0.96 -17.85 -9.35
N LEU A 7 0.34 -18.80 -8.62
CA LEU A 7 0.04 -18.64 -7.19
C LEU A 7 1.31 -18.49 -6.34
N GLN A 8 2.37 -19.25 -6.65
CA GLN A 8 3.66 -19.11 -5.95
C GLN A 8 4.30 -17.75 -6.19
N THR A 9 4.29 -17.25 -7.44
CA THR A 9 4.81 -15.93 -7.77
C THR A 9 4.03 -14.83 -7.05
N LEU A 10 2.70 -14.90 -7.07
CA LEU A 10 1.86 -13.94 -6.34
C LEU A 10 2.10 -14.02 -4.83
N SER A 11 2.25 -15.22 -4.27
CA SER A 11 2.58 -15.41 -2.85
C SER A 11 3.90 -14.74 -2.47
N LYS A 12 4.94 -14.89 -3.29
CA LYS A 12 6.25 -14.22 -3.09
C LYS A 12 6.12 -12.70 -3.15
N MET A 13 5.37 -12.18 -4.13
CA MET A 13 5.11 -10.75 -4.26
C MET A 13 4.38 -10.19 -3.03
N LEU A 14 3.36 -10.90 -2.54
CA LEU A 14 2.62 -10.51 -1.34
C LEU A 14 3.51 -10.54 -0.09
N THR A 15 4.37 -11.54 0.08
CA THR A 15 5.36 -11.54 1.16
C THR A 15 6.27 -10.33 1.08
N TYR A 16 6.76 -9.98 -0.11
CA TYR A 16 7.61 -8.81 -0.28
C TYR A 16 6.88 -7.51 0.09
N ALA A 17 5.70 -7.29 -0.49
CA ALA A 17 4.91 -6.08 -0.30
C ALA A 17 4.36 -5.92 1.13
N LEU A 18 4.08 -7.01 1.86
CA LEU A 18 3.46 -6.95 3.19
C LEU A 18 4.43 -7.18 4.34
N ALA A 19 5.51 -7.92 4.14
CA ALA A 19 6.44 -8.32 5.20
C ALA A 19 7.84 -7.72 5.07
N ARG A 20 8.22 -7.16 3.92
CA ARG A 20 9.59 -6.64 3.72
C ARG A 20 9.61 -5.15 3.44
N ARG A 21 8.96 -4.71 2.35
CA ARG A 21 9.05 -3.33 1.85
C ARG A 21 7.68 -2.75 1.49
N PRO A 22 6.73 -2.64 2.45
CA PRO A 22 5.43 -2.02 2.18
C PRO A 22 5.54 -0.57 1.72
N ASP A 23 6.59 0.14 2.14
CA ASP A 23 6.93 1.50 1.76
C ASP A 23 7.10 1.68 0.24
N GLU A 24 7.74 0.72 -0.45
CA GLU A 24 7.94 0.78 -1.91
C GLU A 24 6.61 0.74 -2.69
N PHE A 25 5.60 0.12 -2.08
CA PHE A 25 4.24 0.04 -2.60
C PHE A 25 3.35 1.17 -2.08
N GLY A 26 3.86 2.10 -1.28
CA GLY A 26 3.07 3.15 -0.63
C GLY A 26 1.99 2.59 0.32
N LEU A 27 2.26 1.42 0.90
CA LEU A 27 1.40 0.79 1.90
C LEU A 27 1.91 1.18 3.29
N VAL A 28 0.98 1.53 4.18
CA VAL A 28 1.27 1.87 5.56
C VAL A 28 0.56 0.86 6.46
N PRO A 29 1.27 -0.16 6.95
CA PRO A 29 0.71 -1.12 7.89
C PRO A 29 0.33 -0.46 9.22
N ASP A 30 -0.73 -0.94 9.85
CA ASP A 30 -1.03 -0.61 11.24
C ASP A 30 -0.07 -1.32 12.21
N ALA A 31 -0.26 -1.12 13.52
CA ALA A 31 0.59 -1.72 14.55
C ALA A 31 0.62 -3.26 14.50
N ASP A 32 -0.41 -3.88 13.95
CA ASP A 32 -0.55 -5.32 13.80
C ASP A 32 -0.03 -5.83 12.44
N GLY A 33 0.40 -4.92 11.56
CA GLY A 33 0.89 -5.21 10.21
C GLY A 33 -0.19 -5.25 9.14
N TYR A 34 -1.44 -4.86 9.46
CA TYR A 34 -2.53 -4.88 8.50
C TYR A 34 -2.55 -3.66 7.59
N VAL A 35 -2.90 -3.91 6.33
CA VAL A 35 -3.25 -2.88 5.34
C VAL A 35 -4.65 -3.17 4.80
N LYS A 36 -5.31 -2.16 4.24
CA LYS A 36 -6.59 -2.37 3.55
C LYS A 36 -6.34 -3.14 2.25
N ILE A 37 -7.16 -4.16 1.99
CA ILE A 37 -7.07 -4.95 0.74
C ILE A 37 -7.20 -4.05 -0.48
N LYS A 38 -8.07 -3.04 -0.43
CA LYS A 38 -8.24 -2.07 -1.53
C LYS A 38 -6.95 -1.33 -1.87
N ASP A 39 -6.17 -0.96 -0.86
CA ASP A 39 -4.94 -0.19 -1.06
C ASP A 39 -3.82 -1.10 -1.59
N LEU A 40 -3.74 -2.34 -1.09
CA LEU A 40 -2.88 -3.37 -1.67
C LEU A 40 -3.20 -3.62 -3.15
N LEU A 41 -4.47 -3.85 -3.51
CA LEU A 41 -4.84 -4.13 -4.90
C LEU A 41 -4.49 -2.95 -5.82
N LYS A 42 -4.74 -1.71 -5.38
CA LYS A 42 -4.30 -0.52 -6.13
C LYS A 42 -2.79 -0.48 -6.36
N ALA A 43 -2.01 -0.84 -5.34
CA ALA A 43 -0.55 -0.88 -5.46
C ALA A 43 -0.10 -1.99 -6.43
N LEU A 44 -0.69 -3.18 -6.35
CA LEU A 44 -0.38 -4.27 -7.28
C LEU A 44 -0.76 -3.91 -8.72
N HIS A 45 -1.86 -3.19 -8.93
CA HIS A 45 -2.34 -2.80 -10.27
C HIS A 45 -1.50 -1.74 -10.97
N GLU A 46 -0.51 -1.15 -10.29
CA GLU A 46 0.52 -0.34 -10.95
C GLU A 46 1.38 -1.16 -11.91
N ASP A 47 1.58 -2.45 -11.60
CA ASP A 47 2.24 -3.42 -12.48
C ASP A 47 1.20 -4.07 -13.42
N GLU A 48 1.43 -3.95 -14.72
CA GLU A 48 0.56 -4.54 -15.75
C GLU A 48 0.41 -6.06 -15.57
N GLY A 49 1.48 -6.73 -15.15
CA GLY A 49 1.51 -8.16 -14.86
C GLY A 49 0.66 -8.57 -13.67
N LEU A 50 0.16 -7.62 -12.86
CA LEU A 50 -0.62 -7.88 -11.65
C LEU A 50 -2.01 -7.24 -11.67
N ARG A 51 -2.41 -6.55 -12.75
CA ARG A 51 -3.75 -5.95 -12.91
C ARG A 51 -4.91 -6.94 -12.78
N TYR A 52 -4.68 -8.22 -13.07
CA TYR A 52 -5.70 -9.27 -12.93
C TYR A 52 -5.98 -9.65 -11.47
N VAL A 53 -5.07 -9.32 -10.54
CA VAL A 53 -5.16 -9.73 -9.14
C VAL A 53 -6.38 -9.08 -8.50
N ASN A 54 -7.16 -9.87 -7.78
CA ASN A 54 -8.35 -9.42 -7.08
C ASN A 54 -8.52 -10.22 -5.78
N ARG A 55 -9.57 -9.94 -5.02
CA ARG A 55 -9.79 -10.58 -3.72
C ARG A 55 -9.93 -12.11 -3.80
N SER A 56 -10.49 -12.68 -4.88
CA SER A 56 -10.62 -14.14 -5.00
C SER A 56 -9.27 -14.82 -5.17
N HIS A 57 -8.31 -14.18 -5.86
CA HIS A 57 -6.94 -14.69 -5.96
C HIS A 57 -6.24 -14.71 -4.59
N LEU A 58 -6.47 -13.70 -3.75
CA LEU A 58 -5.94 -13.68 -2.37
C LEU A 58 -6.55 -14.80 -1.52
N ALA A 59 -7.85 -15.05 -1.66
CA ALA A 59 -8.53 -16.16 -0.99
C ALA A 59 -8.04 -17.53 -1.49
N GLU A 60 -7.80 -17.67 -2.80
CA GLU A 60 -7.24 -18.89 -3.39
C GLU A 60 -5.87 -19.24 -2.80
N ILE A 61 -5.01 -18.23 -2.55
CA ILE A 61 -3.73 -18.43 -1.87
C ILE A 61 -3.93 -19.02 -0.48
N ILE A 62 -4.85 -18.46 0.32
CA ILE A 62 -5.12 -18.94 1.69
C ILE A 62 -5.62 -20.39 1.68
N LEU A 63 -6.43 -20.77 0.69
CA LEU A 63 -7.04 -22.10 0.60
C LEU A 63 -6.10 -23.16 -0.01
N SER A 64 -5.22 -22.76 -0.94
CA SER A 64 -4.51 -23.71 -1.81
C SER A 64 -3.01 -23.78 -1.54
N VAL A 65 -2.44 -22.79 -0.84
CA VAL A 65 -1.01 -22.75 -0.51
C VAL A 65 -0.83 -23.25 0.93
N PRO A 66 -0.15 -24.38 1.16
CA PRO A 66 0.22 -24.80 2.50
C PRO A 66 1.02 -23.70 3.20
N GLU A 67 0.71 -23.41 4.46
CA GLU A 67 1.33 -22.31 5.21
C GLU A 67 1.28 -20.98 4.44
N ALA A 68 0.12 -20.65 3.86
CA ALA A 68 -0.08 -19.44 3.08
C ALA A 68 0.54 -18.22 3.78
N PRO A 69 1.39 -17.43 3.12
CA PRO A 69 2.21 -16.40 3.77
C PRO A 69 1.41 -15.18 4.23
N ILE A 70 0.11 -15.14 3.94
CA ILE A 70 -0.81 -14.05 4.20
C ILE A 70 -2.01 -14.51 5.01
N GLU A 71 -2.66 -13.57 5.66
CA GLU A 71 -3.96 -13.77 6.26
C GLU A 71 -4.86 -12.55 6.08
N ILE A 72 -6.16 -12.80 6.03
CA ILE A 72 -7.19 -11.78 5.79
C ILE A 72 -8.10 -11.72 7.01
N SER A 73 -8.37 -10.51 7.48
CA SER A 73 -9.37 -10.20 8.51
C SER A 73 -10.30 -9.12 7.95
N GLU A 74 -11.56 -9.48 7.70
CA GLU A 74 -12.55 -8.61 7.04
C GLU A 74 -12.01 -7.96 5.76
N ASN A 75 -11.78 -6.65 5.76
CA ASN A 75 -11.28 -5.87 4.62
C ASN A 75 -9.78 -5.55 4.72
N ARG A 76 -9.07 -6.21 5.63
CA ARG A 76 -7.64 -6.04 5.87
C ARG A 76 -6.87 -7.32 5.58
N ILE A 77 -5.61 -7.15 5.22
CA ILE A 77 -4.67 -8.23 4.90
C ILE A 77 -3.31 -7.91 5.51
N ARG A 78 -2.59 -8.93 5.96
CA ARG A 78 -1.19 -8.84 6.40
C ARG A 78 -0.41 -10.09 6.04
N ALA A 79 0.91 -10.01 6.15
CA ALA A 79 1.76 -11.20 6.15
C ALA A 79 1.66 -11.94 7.50
N ARG A 80 1.74 -13.28 7.48
CA ARG A 80 1.78 -14.09 8.71
C ARG A 80 3.12 -13.95 9.43
N ASN A 81 4.23 -14.08 8.69
CA ASN A 81 5.55 -13.77 9.24
C ASN A 81 5.80 -12.26 9.15
N ARG A 82 6.03 -11.64 10.32
CA ARG A 82 6.26 -10.20 10.47
C ARG A 82 7.67 -9.86 10.92
N GLU A 83 8.53 -10.85 11.18
CA GLU A 83 9.88 -10.64 11.72
C GLU A 83 10.76 -9.81 10.77
N THR A 84 10.46 -9.86 9.48
CA THR A 84 11.16 -9.08 8.45
C THR A 84 10.56 -7.70 8.22
N LEU A 85 9.43 -7.37 8.86
CA LEU A 85 8.78 -6.08 8.67
C LEU A 85 9.54 -5.04 9.49
N ALA A 86 10.18 -4.10 8.79
CA ALA A 86 10.90 -3.03 9.45
C ALA A 86 9.93 -2.21 10.33
N PRO A 87 10.28 -1.93 11.60
CA PRO A 87 9.47 -1.07 12.43
C PRO A 87 9.40 0.33 11.82
N THR A 88 8.26 1.00 11.98
CA THR A 88 8.19 2.43 11.66
C THR A 88 9.04 3.20 12.67
N THR A 89 10.18 3.71 12.24
CA THR A 89 11.07 4.53 13.06
C THR A 89 10.96 5.99 12.66
N ALA A 90 11.20 6.87 13.63
CA ALA A 90 11.43 8.27 13.32
C ALA A 90 12.76 8.38 12.55
N THR A 91 12.80 9.23 11.53
CA THR A 91 14.06 9.58 10.86
C THR A 91 14.65 10.82 11.54
N GLU A 92 15.96 10.82 11.74
CA GLU A 92 16.69 11.97 12.32
C GLU A 92 16.91 13.08 11.28
N ALA A 93 16.89 12.74 9.99
CA ALA A 93 17.09 13.67 8.89
C ALA A 93 15.87 13.66 7.95
N LEU A 94 14.98 14.64 8.14
CA LEU A 94 13.87 14.89 7.22
C LEU A 94 14.32 15.80 6.07
N PRO A 95 13.91 15.52 4.82
CA PRO A 95 14.04 16.48 3.72
C PRO A 95 13.36 17.81 4.05
N LYS A 96 13.89 18.92 3.52
CA LYS A 96 13.32 20.26 3.70
C LYS A 96 11.93 20.41 3.09
N VAL A 97 11.63 19.60 2.08
CA VAL A 97 10.36 19.58 1.35
C VAL A 97 9.89 18.14 1.24
N LEU A 98 8.62 17.93 1.54
CA LEU A 98 7.93 16.66 1.35
C LEU A 98 6.72 16.92 0.47
N PHE A 99 6.28 15.89 -0.24
CA PHE A 99 5.17 15.99 -1.17
C PHE A 99 4.02 15.10 -0.70
N THR A 100 2.79 15.55 -0.88
CA THR A 100 1.60 14.71 -0.69
C THR A 100 0.59 14.98 -1.79
N ALA A 101 -0.21 13.98 -2.12
CA ALA A 101 -1.23 14.09 -3.15
C ALA A 101 -2.62 14.12 -2.54
N ILE A 102 -3.43 15.05 -3.02
CA ILE A 102 -4.85 15.14 -2.70
C ILE A 102 -5.71 15.04 -3.96
N ARG A 103 -6.99 14.72 -3.76
CA ARG A 103 -7.98 14.80 -4.85
C ARG A 103 -8.18 16.25 -5.25
N ARG A 104 -8.44 16.53 -6.53
CA ARG A 104 -8.70 17.90 -7.00
C ARG A 104 -9.83 18.58 -6.25
N ARG A 105 -10.94 17.87 -6.07
CA ARG A 105 -12.11 18.36 -5.33
C ARG A 105 -11.84 18.68 -3.85
N ALA A 106 -10.76 18.15 -3.28
CA ALA A 106 -10.39 18.42 -1.89
C ALA A 106 -9.55 19.70 -1.75
N TYR A 107 -9.07 20.28 -2.84
CA TYR A 107 -8.13 21.41 -2.81
C TYR A 107 -8.67 22.61 -2.03
N ALA A 108 -9.90 23.05 -2.29
CA ALA A 108 -10.49 24.20 -1.59
C ALA A 108 -10.49 24.01 -0.06
N VAL A 109 -10.92 22.82 0.40
CA VAL A 109 -10.96 22.50 1.84
C VAL A 109 -9.55 22.41 2.44
N VAL A 110 -8.61 21.80 1.72
CA VAL A 110 -7.22 21.65 2.18
C VAL A 110 -6.49 22.99 2.22
N PHE A 111 -6.74 23.88 1.27
CA PHE A 111 -6.18 25.23 1.24
C PHE A 111 -6.62 26.04 2.47
N GLU A 112 -7.89 25.92 2.86
CA GLU A 112 -8.41 26.63 4.04
C GLU A 112 -8.02 25.99 5.38
N ARG A 113 -7.97 24.65 5.45
CA ARG A 113 -7.95 23.91 6.73
C ARG A 113 -6.71 23.06 6.97
N GLY A 114 -5.79 23.03 6.01
CA GLY A 114 -4.64 22.15 5.96
C GLY A 114 -5.00 20.70 5.61
N VAL A 115 -3.98 19.88 5.37
CA VAL A 115 -4.14 18.43 5.16
C VAL A 115 -4.43 17.78 6.51
N ARG A 116 -5.45 16.92 6.57
CA ARG A 116 -5.83 16.18 7.78
C ARG A 116 -6.07 14.72 7.47
N ALA A 117 -5.59 13.84 8.35
CA ALA A 117 -5.95 12.43 8.36
C ALA A 117 -6.89 12.16 9.54
N ALA A 118 -7.89 11.30 9.35
CA ALA A 118 -8.71 10.80 10.44
C ALA A 118 -7.95 9.68 11.16
N GLU A 119 -7.81 9.76 12.48
CA GLU A 119 -7.20 8.69 13.25
C GLU A 119 -7.95 7.36 13.03
N PRO A 120 -7.24 6.22 12.93
CA PRO A 120 -5.80 6.02 13.13
C PRO A 120 -4.94 6.26 11.86
N ALA A 121 -5.51 6.78 10.77
CA ALA A 121 -4.77 7.02 9.54
C ALA A 121 -3.75 8.16 9.69
N ARG A 122 -2.66 8.06 8.92
CA ARG A 122 -1.58 9.05 8.88
C ARG A 122 -1.59 9.78 7.55
N ILE A 123 -1.06 11.01 7.53
CA ILE A 123 -0.77 11.70 6.29
C ILE A 123 0.47 11.03 5.68
N VAL A 124 0.32 10.51 4.47
CA VAL A 124 1.42 9.93 3.71
C VAL A 124 2.11 11.06 2.94
N MET A 125 3.41 11.20 3.15
CA MET A 125 4.24 12.15 2.44
C MET A 125 5.47 11.44 1.87
N THR A 126 5.97 11.94 0.74
CA THR A 126 7.10 11.38 0.02
C THR A 126 8.20 12.42 -0.12
N ALA A 127 9.46 11.99 -0.16
CA ALA A 127 10.57 12.90 -0.48
C ALA A 127 10.61 13.27 -1.98
N SER A 128 10.06 12.40 -2.84
CA SER A 128 9.99 12.60 -4.29
C SER A 128 8.60 13.08 -4.73
N ARG A 129 8.58 14.12 -5.57
CA ARG A 129 7.35 14.59 -6.23
C ARG A 129 6.74 13.51 -7.14
N GLU A 130 7.58 12.73 -7.82
CA GLU A 130 7.15 11.66 -8.72
C GLU A 130 6.41 10.55 -7.94
N ASP A 131 6.91 10.19 -6.75
CA ASP A 131 6.23 9.23 -5.88
C ASP A 131 4.87 9.76 -5.41
N ALA A 132 4.79 11.04 -5.05
CA ALA A 132 3.50 11.65 -4.70
C ALA A 132 2.52 11.60 -5.88
N GLU A 133 2.97 11.86 -7.11
CA GLU A 133 2.14 11.73 -8.31
C GLU A 133 1.67 10.30 -8.56
N ARG A 134 2.58 9.32 -8.46
CA ARG A 134 2.27 7.89 -8.57
C ARG A 134 1.19 7.48 -7.57
N LEU A 135 1.37 7.81 -6.29
CA LEU A 135 0.41 7.51 -5.23
C LEU A 135 -0.90 8.30 -5.41
N GLY A 136 -0.82 9.54 -5.86
CA GLY A 136 -1.97 10.40 -6.12
C GLY A 136 -2.89 9.85 -7.21
N LYS A 137 -2.33 9.27 -8.27
CA LYS A 137 -3.09 8.63 -9.36
C LYS A 137 -3.98 7.48 -8.89
N ARG A 138 -3.69 6.88 -7.73
CA ARG A 138 -4.54 5.85 -7.09
C ARG A 138 -5.86 6.41 -6.54
N ILE A 139 -5.98 7.71 -6.35
CA ILE A 139 -7.14 8.36 -5.72
C ILE A 139 -7.86 9.39 -6.60
N ASP A 140 -7.17 9.95 -7.59
CA ASP A 140 -7.68 10.89 -8.60
C ASP A 140 -6.78 10.77 -9.84
N PRO A 141 -7.31 10.66 -11.08
CA PRO A 141 -6.49 10.59 -12.30
C PRO A 141 -5.57 11.80 -12.50
N GLU A 142 -5.95 12.97 -12.00
CA GLU A 142 -5.17 14.20 -12.08
C GLU A 142 -5.03 14.79 -10.66
N PRO A 143 -4.24 14.17 -9.77
CA PRO A 143 -4.14 14.60 -8.37
C PRO A 143 -3.47 15.96 -8.26
N VAL A 144 -3.80 16.71 -7.20
CA VAL A 144 -3.07 17.93 -6.86
C VAL A 144 -1.94 17.56 -5.91
N ILE A 145 -0.71 17.94 -6.27
CA ILE A 145 0.47 17.72 -5.44
C ILE A 145 0.73 18.96 -4.60
N LEU A 146 0.85 18.75 -3.30
CA LEU A 146 1.17 19.78 -2.31
C LEU A 146 2.61 19.60 -1.82
N THR A 147 3.19 20.71 -1.35
CA THR A 147 4.50 20.81 -0.69
C THR A 147 4.36 21.46 0.66
#